data_AF-A0ABD5R212-F1
#
_entry.id   AF-A0ABD5R212-F1
#
_cell.length_a   1.000
_cell.length_b   1.000
_cell.length_c   1.000
_cell.angle_alpha   90.00
_cell.angle_beta   90.00
_cell.angle_gamma   90.00
#
_symmetry.space_group_name_H-M   'P 1'
#
loop_
_entity.id
_entity.type
_entity.pdbx_description
1 polymer ?
#
loop_
_entity_poly.entity_id
_entity_poly.type
_entity_poly.pdbx_seq_one_letter_code
_entity_poly.pdbx_strand_id
1 'polypeptide(L)'
;MTPTPLTAALGALLAAALLGPAFDGRSVAVVVAAALLPTLDAVASLAIPGATNALAHNVWIPLALAGLLYWDTALRERSALRERYGWRGVRVGWVALAGFAVAGVAPDLFAEPGVSLLYPVENVYYVVDGLLLFSTQDGVVQTFVSTTADGPGLLPFESTGTTETRAVSTWVNPDGRPGLALGSEREFVVVDAGWQAVVLASAVASLAVRFRPWTRAGTETGPSADEAGEASR
;
A
#
# COMPACT_ATOMS: atom_id res chain seq x y z
N MET A 1 -1.51 -14.68 -0.14
CA MET A 1 -0.85 -13.40 -0.42
C MET A 1 -1.79 -12.53 -1.24
N THR A 2 -1.88 -11.24 -0.94
CA THR A 2 -2.76 -10.31 -1.65
C THR A 2 -2.47 -10.29 -3.16
N PRO A 3 -3.49 -10.28 -4.04
CA PRO A 3 -3.29 -10.12 -5.47
C PRO A 3 -2.53 -8.83 -5.81
N THR A 4 -1.48 -8.96 -6.62
CA THR A 4 -0.61 -7.85 -7.04
C THR A 4 -1.39 -6.65 -7.59
N PRO A 5 -2.46 -6.81 -8.40
CA PRO A 5 -3.24 -5.68 -8.89
C PRO A 5 -3.97 -4.91 -7.78
N LEU A 6 -4.42 -5.59 -6.72
CA LEU A 6 -5.05 -4.94 -5.57
C LEU A 6 -4.03 -4.10 -4.79
N THR A 7 -2.85 -4.65 -4.50
CA THR A 7 -1.73 -3.92 -3.88
C THR A 7 -1.37 -2.66 -4.68
N ALA A 8 -1.27 -2.79 -6.01
CA ALA A 8 -1.00 -1.65 -6.89
C ALA A 8 -2.13 -0.60 -6.86
N ALA A 9 -3.39 -1.04 -6.87
CA ALA A 9 -4.56 -0.16 -6.80
C ALA A 9 -4.62 0.62 -5.48
N LEU A 10 -4.36 -0.04 -4.35
CA LEU A 10 -4.27 0.60 -3.03
C LEU A 10 -3.12 1.62 -3.00
N GLY A 11 -1.94 1.27 -3.53
CA GLY A 11 -0.82 2.19 -3.68
C GLY A 11 -1.16 3.41 -4.54
N ALA A 12 -1.88 3.22 -5.64
CA ALA A 12 -2.35 4.29 -6.51
C ALA A 12 -3.38 5.21 -5.81
N LEU A 13 -4.29 4.65 -5.01
CA LEU A 13 -5.25 5.43 -4.22
C LEU A 13 -4.53 6.27 -3.15
N LEU A 14 -3.56 5.70 -2.43
CA LEU A 14 -2.72 6.44 -1.49
C LEU A 14 -1.94 7.55 -2.19
N ALA A 15 -1.37 7.29 -3.37
CA ALA A 15 -0.71 8.30 -4.18
C ALA A 15 -1.67 9.43 -4.57
N ALA A 16 -2.86 9.10 -5.04
CA ALA A 16 -3.88 10.07 -5.44
C ALA A 16 -4.34 10.96 -4.27
N ALA A 17 -4.52 10.36 -3.08
CA ALA A 17 -4.98 11.05 -1.88
C ALA A 17 -3.89 11.88 -1.21
N LEU A 18 -2.66 11.37 -1.13
CA LEU A 18 -1.64 11.92 -0.25
C LEU A 18 -0.55 12.72 -0.98
N LEU A 19 -0.32 12.56 -2.29
CA LEU A 19 0.75 13.33 -2.96
C LEU A 19 0.47 14.84 -3.03
N GLY A 20 -0.80 15.25 -3.04
CA GLY A 20 -1.16 16.67 -3.07
C GLY A 20 -0.50 17.40 -4.26
N PRO A 21 0.22 18.53 -4.06
CA PRO A 21 0.92 19.23 -5.14
C PRO A 21 2.12 18.46 -5.71
N ALA A 22 2.57 17.38 -5.06
CA ALA A 22 3.64 16.54 -5.57
C ALA A 22 3.13 15.49 -6.58
N PHE A 23 1.83 15.49 -6.89
CA PHE A 23 1.21 14.51 -7.78
C PHE A 23 1.67 14.69 -9.23
N ASP A 24 2.38 13.69 -9.76
CA ASP A 24 2.56 13.46 -11.20
C ASP A 24 2.73 11.97 -11.48
N GLY A 25 2.81 11.60 -12.76
CA GLY A 25 2.96 10.20 -13.18
C GLY A 25 4.19 9.51 -12.58
N ARG A 26 5.32 10.21 -12.44
CA ARG A 26 6.55 9.64 -11.85
C ARG A 26 6.38 9.38 -10.36
N SER A 27 5.78 10.31 -9.65
CA SER A 27 5.54 10.25 -8.21
C SER A 27 4.54 9.15 -7.88
N VAL A 28 3.48 9.01 -8.67
CA VAL A 28 2.53 7.88 -8.56
C VAL A 28 3.24 6.56 -8.81
N ALA A 29 4.07 6.46 -9.86
CA ALA A 29 4.82 5.25 -10.15
C ALA A 29 5.77 4.85 -9.00
N VAL A 30 6.43 5.82 -8.35
CA VAL A 30 7.28 5.56 -7.17
C VAL A 30 6.47 4.99 -6.01
N VAL A 31 5.29 5.55 -5.71
CA VAL A 31 4.44 5.07 -4.61
C VAL A 31 3.89 3.67 -4.90
N VAL A 32 3.43 3.43 -6.13
CA VAL A 32 2.95 2.10 -6.55
C VAL A 32 4.09 1.08 -6.52
N ALA A 33 5.27 1.43 -7.02
CA ALA A 33 6.44 0.55 -6.95
C ALA A 33 6.80 0.23 -5.49
N ALA A 34 6.78 1.23 -4.59
CA ALA A 34 7.04 1.01 -3.17
C ALA A 34 5.99 0.09 -2.53
N ALA A 35 4.71 0.23 -2.87
CA ALA A 35 3.65 -0.67 -2.42
C ALA A 35 3.84 -2.11 -2.92
N LEU A 36 4.45 -2.31 -4.09
CA LEU A 36 4.71 -3.63 -4.65
C LEU A 36 6.00 -4.29 -4.13
N LEU A 37 6.89 -3.54 -3.47
CA LEU A 37 8.16 -4.11 -2.96
C LEU A 37 7.97 -5.33 -2.05
N PRO A 38 7.01 -5.37 -1.12
CA PRO A 38 6.79 -6.56 -0.29
C PRO A 38 6.49 -7.82 -1.11
N THR A 39 5.84 -7.70 -2.27
CA THR A 39 5.49 -8.86 -3.13
C THR A 39 6.71 -9.60 -3.68
N LEU A 40 7.90 -8.99 -3.61
CA LEU A 40 9.16 -9.65 -3.96
C LEU A 40 9.49 -10.83 -3.04
N ASP A 41 8.84 -10.95 -1.88
CA ASP A 41 8.89 -12.14 -1.03
C ASP A 41 8.57 -13.42 -1.80
N ALA A 42 7.62 -13.36 -2.74
CA ALA A 42 7.28 -14.48 -3.59
C ALA A 42 8.48 -14.98 -4.42
N VAL A 43 9.32 -14.06 -4.91
CA VAL A 43 10.55 -14.40 -5.63
C VAL A 43 11.63 -14.89 -4.67
N ALA A 44 11.79 -14.21 -3.53
CA ALA A 44 12.75 -14.61 -2.49
C ALA A 44 12.47 -16.02 -1.98
N SER A 45 11.20 -16.44 -1.92
CA SER A 45 10.78 -17.77 -1.49
C SER A 45 11.32 -18.92 -2.34
N LEU A 46 11.74 -18.65 -3.58
CA LEU A 46 12.38 -19.64 -4.45
C LEU A 46 13.74 -20.09 -3.90
N ALA A 47 14.38 -19.26 -3.07
CA ALA A 47 15.68 -19.54 -2.46
C ALA A 47 15.64 -19.62 -0.93
N ILE A 48 14.74 -18.87 -0.29
CA ILE A 48 14.68 -18.72 1.17
C ILE A 48 13.40 -19.40 1.68
N PRO A 49 13.49 -20.47 2.48
CA PRO A 49 12.34 -21.11 3.08
C PRO A 49 11.47 -20.11 3.85
N GLY A 50 10.16 -20.13 3.61
CA GLY A 50 9.20 -19.33 4.37
C GLY A 50 9.31 -17.81 4.17
N ALA A 51 9.99 -17.34 3.11
CA ALA A 51 10.13 -15.90 2.85
C ALA A 51 8.81 -15.21 2.47
N THR A 52 7.87 -15.94 1.86
CA THR A 52 6.56 -15.40 1.47
C THR A 52 5.82 -14.83 2.68
N ASN A 53 5.34 -13.60 2.56
CA ASN A 53 4.66 -12.86 3.64
C ASN A 53 5.51 -12.72 4.93
N ALA A 54 6.84 -12.73 4.84
CA ALA A 54 7.72 -12.63 6.00
C ALA A 54 8.91 -11.69 5.77
N LEU A 55 9.70 -11.93 4.71
CA LEU A 55 10.99 -11.27 4.53
C LEU A 55 10.86 -9.75 4.33
N ALA A 56 9.87 -9.31 3.56
CA ALA A 56 9.57 -7.91 3.32
C ALA A 56 8.23 -7.46 3.96
N HIS A 57 7.39 -8.42 4.39
CA HIS A 57 6.14 -8.16 5.12
C HIS A 57 6.32 -8.15 6.63
N ASN A 58 7.33 -7.43 7.13
CA ASN A 58 7.55 -7.24 8.56
C ASN A 58 7.50 -5.76 8.94
N VAL A 59 7.34 -5.50 10.25
CA VAL A 59 7.22 -4.15 10.82
C VAL A 59 8.57 -3.42 10.85
N TRP A 60 9.68 -4.14 10.87
CA TRP A 60 11.00 -3.55 11.08
C TRP A 60 11.45 -2.71 9.89
N ILE A 61 11.20 -3.16 8.66
CA ILE A 61 11.54 -2.40 7.45
C ILE A 61 10.85 -1.02 7.42
N PRO A 62 9.51 -0.91 7.52
CA PRO A 62 8.86 0.40 7.49
C PRO A 62 9.24 1.26 8.69
N LEU A 63 9.45 0.69 9.89
CA LEU A 63 9.94 1.45 11.05
C LEU A 63 11.36 2.00 10.83
N ALA A 64 12.27 1.20 10.28
CA ALA A 64 13.62 1.65 9.97
C ALA A 64 13.62 2.74 8.91
N LEU A 65 12.84 2.58 7.84
CA LEU A 65 12.69 3.59 6.79
C LEU A 65 12.04 4.88 7.31
N ALA A 66 11.04 4.77 8.20
CA ALA A 66 10.44 5.92 8.89
C ALA A 66 11.48 6.66 9.73
N GLY A 67 12.27 5.92 10.52
CA GLY A 67 13.35 6.47 11.34
C GLY A 67 14.41 7.19 10.50
N LEU A 68 14.83 6.59 9.38
CA LEU A 68 15.79 7.19 8.45
C LEU A 68 15.23 8.46 7.79
N LEU A 69 13.98 8.43 7.32
CA LEU A 69 13.31 9.60 6.74
C LEU A 69 13.13 10.72 7.77
N TYR A 70 12.70 10.38 8.99
CA TYR A 70 12.54 11.34 10.07
C TYR A 70 13.89 11.96 10.46
N TRP A 71 14.92 11.13 10.62
CA TRP A 71 16.27 11.60 10.90
C TRP A 71 16.78 12.55 9.81
N ASP A 72 16.67 12.18 8.53
CA ASP A 72 17.13 13.03 7.43
C ASP A 72 16.36 14.35 7.32
N THR A 73 15.03 14.30 7.49
CA THR A 73 14.17 15.43 7.13
C THR A 73 13.80 16.35 8.28
N ALA A 74 13.94 15.90 9.52
CA ALA A 74 13.56 16.65 10.73
C ALA A 74 14.71 16.85 11.74
N LEU A 75 15.65 15.92 11.87
CA LEU A 75 16.72 16.01 12.89
C LEU A 75 18.04 16.55 12.35
N ARG A 76 18.36 16.30 11.07
CA ARG A 76 19.57 16.84 10.45
C ARG A 76 19.41 18.32 10.12
N GLU A 77 20.47 19.10 10.33
CA GLU A 77 20.56 20.49 9.87
C GLU A 77 20.44 20.60 8.33
N ARG A 78 21.00 19.61 7.63
CA ARG A 78 20.97 19.50 6.17
C ARG A 78 20.45 18.13 5.76
N SER A 79 19.26 18.14 5.14
CA SER A 79 18.57 16.97 4.61
C SER A 79 19.05 16.66 3.20
N ALA A 80 19.63 15.48 3.00
CA ALA A 80 20.09 15.05 1.68
C ALA A 80 18.92 14.89 0.70
N LEU A 81 17.76 14.42 1.20
CA LEU A 81 16.56 14.25 0.39
C LEU A 81 16.00 15.60 -0.07
N ARG A 82 15.97 16.60 0.82
CA ARG A 82 15.50 17.95 0.52
C ARG A 82 16.46 18.70 -0.40
N GLU A 83 17.77 18.55 -0.20
CA GLU A 83 18.78 19.16 -1.08
C GLU A 83 18.69 18.62 -2.51
N ARG A 84 18.48 17.31 -2.68
CA ARG A 84 18.47 16.68 -4.01
C ARG A 84 17.13 16.76 -4.73
N TYR A 85 16.02 16.66 -4.00
CA TYR A 85 14.67 16.51 -4.58
C TYR A 85 13.66 17.53 -4.06
N GLY A 86 14.10 18.49 -3.25
CA GLY A 86 13.25 19.53 -2.68
C GLY A 86 12.20 19.01 -1.71
N TRP A 87 11.22 19.86 -1.39
CA TRP A 87 10.06 19.48 -0.58
C TRP A 87 9.29 18.30 -1.19
N ARG A 88 9.27 18.24 -2.53
CA ARG A 88 8.53 17.25 -3.31
C ARG A 88 9.06 15.84 -3.03
N GLY A 89 10.38 15.66 -3.05
CA GLY A 89 11.01 14.38 -2.73
C GLY A 89 10.70 13.91 -1.32
N VAL A 90 10.69 14.82 -0.35
CA VAL A 90 10.28 14.51 1.03
C VAL A 90 8.84 14.00 1.09
N ARG A 91 7.91 14.67 0.40
CA ARG A 91 6.51 14.24 0.35
C ARG A 91 6.36 12.88 -0.31
N VAL A 92 7.01 12.67 -1.45
CA VAL A 92 6.97 11.38 -2.17
C VAL A 92 7.58 10.27 -1.32
N GLY A 93 8.67 10.52 -0.59
CA GLY A 93 9.29 9.54 0.31
C GLY A 93 8.34 9.06 1.41
N TRP A 94 7.68 9.98 2.10
CA TRP A 94 6.69 9.63 3.14
C TRP A 94 5.46 8.92 2.57
N VAL A 95 4.96 9.33 1.40
CA VAL A 95 3.81 8.65 0.77
C VAL A 95 4.21 7.29 0.21
N ALA A 96 5.43 7.11 -0.29
CA ALA A 96 5.95 5.82 -0.73
C ALA A 96 6.11 4.87 0.45
N LEU A 97 6.59 5.36 1.60
CA LEU A 97 6.62 4.58 2.84
C LEU A 97 5.21 4.19 3.30
N ALA A 98 4.25 5.11 3.23
CA ALA A 98 2.85 4.78 3.51
C ALA A 98 2.30 3.73 2.51
N GLY A 99 2.68 3.82 1.23
CA GLY A 99 2.37 2.81 0.21
C GLY A 99 2.93 1.44 0.56
N PHE A 100 4.22 1.37 0.93
CA PHE A 100 4.85 0.13 1.38
C PHE A 100 4.10 -0.48 2.57
N ALA A 101 3.86 0.29 3.63
CA ALA A 101 3.27 -0.24 4.86
C ALA A 101 1.77 -0.55 4.72
N VAL A 102 0.98 0.37 4.16
CA VAL A 102 -0.49 0.30 4.15
C VAL A 102 -1.04 -0.42 2.93
N ALA A 103 -0.43 -0.28 1.77
CA ALA A 103 -0.87 -1.00 0.57
C ALA A 103 -0.09 -2.30 0.36
N GLY A 104 1.20 -2.31 0.69
CA GLY A 104 2.08 -3.48 0.51
C GLY A 104 1.97 -4.51 1.62
N VAL A 105 2.04 -4.10 2.89
CA VAL A 105 2.08 -5.05 4.03
C VAL A 105 0.71 -5.27 4.66
N ALA A 106 -0.04 -4.20 4.93
CA ALA A 106 -1.26 -4.30 5.72
C ALA A 106 -2.33 -5.24 5.13
N PRO A 107 -2.63 -5.27 3.81
CA PRO A 107 -3.70 -6.14 3.30
C PRO A 107 -3.48 -7.61 3.61
N ASP A 108 -2.22 -8.07 3.57
CA ASP A 108 -1.83 -9.43 3.94
C ASP A 108 -1.89 -9.68 5.45
N LEU A 109 -1.84 -8.65 6.29
CA LEU A 109 -2.08 -8.79 7.74
C LEU A 109 -3.57 -9.04 8.05
N PHE A 110 -4.49 -8.58 7.21
CA PHE A 110 -5.94 -8.72 7.37
C PHE A 110 -6.55 -9.85 6.53
N ALA A 111 -5.71 -10.68 5.91
CA ALA A 111 -6.16 -11.80 5.08
C ALA A 111 -5.30 -13.03 5.36
N GLU A 112 -5.90 -14.21 5.33
CA GLU A 112 -5.13 -15.44 5.41
C GLU A 112 -4.17 -15.59 4.21
N PRO A 113 -2.94 -16.10 4.44
CA PRO A 113 -2.46 -16.75 5.66
C PRO A 113 -1.91 -15.79 6.74
N GLY A 114 -1.95 -14.47 6.54
CA GLY A 114 -1.33 -13.50 7.46
C GLY A 114 0.09 -13.11 7.04
N VAL A 115 0.78 -12.39 7.93
CA VAL A 115 2.18 -11.96 7.76
C VAL A 115 3.02 -12.30 8.98
N SER A 116 4.28 -12.67 8.77
CA SER A 116 5.24 -12.86 9.85
C SER A 116 5.76 -11.50 10.31
N LEU A 117 4.89 -10.73 10.98
CA LEU A 117 5.08 -9.30 11.23
C LEU A 117 6.37 -8.97 11.99
N LEU A 118 6.83 -9.88 12.86
CA LEU A 118 8.02 -9.73 13.68
C LEU A 118 9.27 -10.42 13.10
N TYR A 119 9.20 -10.97 11.89
CA TYR A 119 10.36 -11.61 11.24
C TYR A 119 11.53 -10.64 11.08
N PRO A 120 12.78 -11.02 11.43
CA PRO A 120 13.25 -12.37 11.78
C PRO A 120 13.31 -12.67 13.29
N VAL A 121 12.80 -11.79 14.14
CA VAL A 121 12.79 -12.01 15.60
C VAL A 121 11.87 -13.18 15.96
N GLU A 122 10.73 -13.27 15.28
CA GLU A 122 9.84 -14.43 15.30
C GLU A 122 9.48 -14.89 13.89
N ASN A 123 9.18 -16.16 13.77
CA ASN A 123 8.74 -16.80 12.53
C ASN A 123 7.24 -17.14 12.54
N VAL A 124 6.44 -16.49 13.39
CA VAL A 124 5.00 -16.72 13.52
C VAL A 124 4.23 -15.84 12.53
N TYR A 125 3.30 -16.43 11.77
CA TYR A 125 2.34 -15.68 10.96
C TYR A 125 1.19 -15.18 11.84
N TYR A 126 0.93 -13.88 11.74
CA TYR A 126 -0.18 -13.20 12.41
C TYR A 126 -1.23 -12.77 11.41
N VAL A 127 -2.50 -12.95 11.78
CA VAL A 127 -3.64 -12.36 11.10
C VAL A 127 -4.41 -11.48 12.08
N VAL A 128 -4.82 -10.30 11.62
CA VAL A 128 -5.74 -9.43 12.34
C VAL A 128 -7.13 -9.72 11.79
N ASP A 129 -7.82 -10.64 12.44
CA ASP A 129 -9.26 -10.84 12.27
C ASP A 129 -10.01 -10.14 13.40
N GLY A 130 -10.97 -9.33 13.04
CA GLY A 130 -11.67 -8.51 14.00
C GLY A 130 -12.86 -7.77 13.40
N LEU A 131 -13.76 -7.40 14.30
CA LEU A 131 -15.02 -6.74 13.98
C LEU A 131 -15.13 -5.52 14.87
N LEU A 132 -15.54 -4.39 14.28
CA LEU A 132 -16.05 -3.25 15.03
C LEU A 132 -17.49 -3.04 14.57
N LEU A 133 -18.43 -3.26 15.48
CA LEU A 133 -19.84 -3.00 15.21
C LEU A 133 -20.46 -2.19 16.35
N PHE A 134 -21.55 -1.52 16.00
CA PHE A 134 -22.46 -0.95 16.97
C PHE A 134 -23.70 -1.84 17.05
N SER A 135 -23.87 -2.50 18.19
CA SER A 135 -25.04 -3.26 18.58
C SER A 135 -25.95 -2.38 19.43
N THR A 136 -27.25 -2.37 19.16
CA THR A 136 -28.21 -1.68 20.03
C THR A 136 -28.38 -2.39 21.37
N GLN A 137 -27.94 -3.65 21.49
CA GLN A 137 -27.99 -4.44 22.72
C GLN A 137 -26.68 -4.36 23.50
N ASP A 138 -25.54 -4.50 22.80
CA ASP A 138 -24.22 -4.62 23.42
C ASP A 138 -23.39 -3.34 23.32
N GLY A 139 -23.92 -2.29 22.68
CA GLY A 139 -23.20 -1.05 22.42
C GLY A 139 -22.09 -1.23 21.38
N VAL A 140 -20.94 -0.59 21.59
CA VAL A 140 -19.79 -0.72 20.69
C VAL A 140 -19.05 -2.02 21.01
N VAL A 141 -19.04 -2.97 20.07
CA VAL A 141 -18.31 -4.24 20.17
C VAL A 141 -17.11 -4.18 19.24
N GLN A 142 -15.91 -4.36 19.79
CA GLN A 142 -14.64 -4.39 19.04
C GLN A 142 -13.84 -5.65 19.38
N THR A 143 -13.44 -6.42 18.37
CA THR A 143 -12.62 -7.63 18.56
C THR A 143 -11.22 -7.55 17.92
N PHE A 144 -10.86 -6.44 17.27
CA PHE A 144 -9.54 -6.24 16.63
C PHE A 144 -8.33 -6.37 17.56
N VAL A 145 -8.51 -6.26 18.88
CA VAL A 145 -7.45 -6.43 19.88
C VAL A 145 -7.98 -7.36 20.95
N SER A 146 -7.43 -8.58 21.02
CA SER A 146 -7.83 -9.59 22.00
C SER A 146 -6.60 -10.14 22.71
N THR A 147 -6.56 -10.07 24.04
CA THR A 147 -5.46 -10.63 24.83
C THR A 147 -5.51 -12.15 24.96
N THR A 148 -6.56 -12.80 24.43
CA THR A 148 -6.78 -14.26 24.42
C THR A 148 -6.31 -14.92 23.11
N ALA A 149 -5.33 -14.34 22.41
CA ALA A 149 -4.78 -14.95 21.21
C ALA A 149 -4.34 -16.41 21.46
N ASP A 150 -4.93 -17.35 20.73
CA ASP A 150 -4.56 -18.77 20.80
C ASP A 150 -3.26 -18.98 20.02
N GLY A 151 -2.11 -18.93 20.71
CA GLY A 151 -0.81 -19.21 20.08
C GLY A 151 0.42 -18.76 20.87
N PRO A 152 1.64 -19.18 20.47
CA PRO A 152 2.90 -18.85 21.16
C PRO A 152 3.43 -17.44 20.86
N GLY A 153 2.67 -16.59 20.17
CA GLY A 153 3.15 -15.29 19.66
C GLY A 153 3.20 -14.16 20.70
N LEU A 154 4.08 -13.17 20.47
CA LEU A 154 4.19 -11.95 21.31
C LEU A 154 3.03 -10.96 21.14
N LEU A 155 2.36 -10.98 19.99
CA LEU A 155 1.29 -10.03 19.68
C LEU A 155 -0.09 -10.62 20.00
N PRO A 156 -1.07 -9.79 20.41
CA PRO A 156 -2.43 -10.20 20.73
C PRO A 156 -3.28 -10.43 19.46
N PHE A 157 -2.72 -11.17 18.49
CA PHE A 157 -3.32 -11.49 17.20
C PHE A 157 -3.36 -13.00 17.01
N GLU A 158 -4.29 -13.47 16.18
CA GLU A 158 -4.40 -14.89 15.89
C GLU A 158 -3.15 -15.39 15.15
N SER A 159 -2.61 -16.52 15.61
CA SER A 159 -1.49 -17.19 14.98
C SER A 159 -1.99 -18.23 14.00
N THR A 160 -1.50 -18.16 12.76
CA THR A 160 -1.96 -19.05 11.69
C THR A 160 -0.91 -20.14 11.34
N GLY A 161 0.15 -20.24 12.15
CA GLY A 161 1.29 -21.13 11.96
C GLY A 161 2.63 -20.38 11.96
N THR A 162 3.70 -21.07 11.54
CA THR A 162 5.04 -20.49 11.42
C THR A 162 5.57 -20.60 9.99
N THR A 163 6.63 -19.85 9.65
CA THR A 163 7.31 -19.94 8.35
C THR A 163 7.92 -21.33 8.09
N GLU A 164 8.10 -22.16 9.12
CA GLU A 164 8.59 -23.54 9.00
C GLU A 164 7.47 -24.54 8.75
N THR A 165 6.30 -24.33 9.38
CA THR A 165 5.19 -25.29 9.33
C THR A 165 4.17 -24.97 8.23
N ARG A 166 4.07 -23.71 7.80
CA ARG A 166 3.11 -23.25 6.78
C ARG A 166 3.85 -22.67 5.58
N ALA A 167 3.72 -23.34 4.44
CA ALA A 167 4.17 -22.80 3.15
C ALA A 167 3.06 -21.92 2.56
N VAL A 168 3.41 -20.70 2.13
CA VAL A 168 2.47 -19.79 1.46
C VAL A 168 2.70 -19.86 -0.04
N SER A 169 1.71 -20.36 -0.77
CA SER A 169 1.75 -20.48 -2.22
C SER A 169 1.56 -19.14 -2.90
N THR A 170 2.22 -18.96 -4.05
CA THR A 170 2.07 -17.82 -4.93
C THR A 170 2.18 -18.27 -6.39
N TRP A 171 1.77 -17.43 -7.34
CA TRP A 171 1.95 -17.74 -8.76
C TRP A 171 3.43 -17.88 -9.18
N VAL A 172 4.35 -17.25 -8.43
CA VAL A 172 5.81 -17.36 -8.61
C VAL A 172 6.35 -18.63 -7.95
N ASN A 173 5.79 -19.04 -6.83
CA ASN A 173 6.18 -20.24 -6.10
C ASN A 173 4.94 -21.04 -5.64
N PRO A 174 4.40 -21.94 -6.50
CA PRO A 174 3.12 -22.59 -6.25
C PRO A 174 3.08 -23.53 -5.04
N ASP A 175 4.20 -24.17 -4.68
CA ASP A 175 4.28 -25.04 -3.51
C ASP A 175 4.79 -24.29 -2.25
N GLY A 176 5.16 -23.01 -2.40
CA GLY A 176 5.64 -22.14 -1.32
C GLY A 176 6.96 -22.59 -0.69
N ARG A 177 7.73 -23.46 -1.37
CA ARG A 177 9.00 -24.02 -0.88
C ARG A 177 10.16 -23.61 -1.79
N PRO A 178 11.42 -23.64 -1.32
CA PRO A 178 12.55 -23.34 -2.18
C PRO A 178 12.62 -24.29 -3.38
N GLY A 179 12.93 -23.73 -4.56
CA GLY A 179 12.88 -24.43 -5.84
C GLY A 179 11.97 -23.73 -6.85
N LEU A 180 11.93 -24.25 -8.08
CA LEU A 180 11.13 -23.68 -9.17
C LEU A 180 9.80 -24.42 -9.41
N ALA A 181 9.57 -25.54 -8.71
CA ALA A 181 8.40 -26.41 -8.85
C ALA A 181 8.03 -26.69 -10.32
N LEU A 182 9.03 -27.09 -11.13
CA LEU A 182 8.88 -27.33 -12.57
C LEU A 182 7.80 -28.41 -12.81
N GLY A 183 6.66 -28.01 -13.37
CA GLY A 183 5.49 -28.88 -13.59
C GLY A 183 4.27 -28.54 -12.74
N SER A 184 4.37 -27.60 -11.81
CA SER A 184 3.20 -27.07 -11.06
C SER A 184 2.44 -26.03 -11.88
N GLU A 185 1.13 -26.00 -11.71
CA GLU A 185 0.27 -24.95 -12.26
C GLU A 185 0.57 -23.60 -11.60
N ARG A 186 0.44 -22.52 -12.37
CA ARG A 186 0.75 -21.15 -11.94
C ARG A 186 -0.44 -20.26 -12.25
N GLU A 187 -1.19 -19.92 -11.21
CA GLU A 187 -2.37 -19.09 -11.33
C GLU A 187 -2.05 -17.64 -10.96
N PHE A 188 -2.04 -16.75 -11.95
CA PHE A 188 -1.95 -15.32 -11.69
C PHE A 188 -3.35 -14.75 -11.42
N VAL A 189 -3.70 -14.64 -10.13
CA VAL A 189 -4.98 -14.07 -9.71
C VAL A 189 -4.94 -12.55 -9.84
N VAL A 190 -5.83 -12.02 -10.68
CA VAL A 190 -5.98 -10.56 -10.86
C VAL A 190 -6.84 -9.96 -9.73
N VAL A 191 -7.96 -10.62 -9.45
CA VAL A 191 -8.93 -10.28 -8.42
C VAL A 191 -9.44 -11.60 -7.84
N ASP A 192 -9.44 -11.70 -6.52
CA ASP A 192 -9.87 -12.88 -5.76
C ASP A 192 -11.27 -12.69 -5.16
N ALA A 193 -11.69 -11.45 -4.90
CA ALA A 193 -13.01 -11.13 -4.36
C ALA A 193 -13.63 -9.90 -5.05
N GLY A 194 -14.97 -9.88 -5.17
CA GLY A 194 -15.69 -8.83 -5.90
C GLY A 194 -15.42 -7.40 -5.40
N TRP A 195 -15.20 -7.20 -4.10
CA TRP A 195 -14.84 -5.88 -3.55
C TRP A 195 -13.48 -5.39 -4.04
N GLN A 196 -12.54 -6.29 -4.35
CA GLN A 196 -11.23 -5.91 -4.86
C GLN A 196 -11.36 -5.29 -6.26
N ALA A 197 -12.29 -5.79 -7.10
CA ALA A 197 -12.60 -5.17 -8.39
C ALA A 197 -13.13 -3.74 -8.22
N VAL A 198 -13.92 -3.47 -7.18
CA VAL A 198 -14.39 -2.12 -6.84
C VAL A 198 -13.21 -1.21 -6.46
N VAL A 199 -12.23 -1.71 -5.70
CA VAL A 199 -11.02 -0.96 -5.35
C VAL A 199 -10.18 -0.66 -6.58
N LEU A 200 -9.96 -1.65 -7.46
CA LEU A 200 -9.25 -1.47 -8.73
C LEU A 200 -9.94 -0.39 -9.60
N ALA A 201 -11.25 -0.50 -9.79
CA ALA A 201 -12.03 0.47 -10.56
C ALA A 201 -11.94 1.87 -9.95
N SER A 202 -12.01 1.98 -8.62
CA SER A 202 -11.88 3.24 -7.89
C SER A 202 -10.50 3.87 -8.06
N ALA A 203 -9.43 3.07 -8.06
CA ALA A 203 -8.07 3.53 -8.31
C ALA A 203 -7.93 4.09 -9.73
N VAL A 204 -8.41 3.36 -10.73
CA VAL A 204 -8.40 3.79 -12.14
C VAL A 204 -9.18 5.08 -12.32
N ALA A 205 -10.40 5.16 -11.79
CA ALA A 205 -11.23 6.36 -11.86
C ALA A 205 -10.57 7.56 -11.17
N SER A 206 -10.00 7.35 -9.98
CA SER A 206 -9.31 8.40 -9.22
C SER A 206 -8.11 8.96 -9.99
N LEU A 207 -7.28 8.10 -10.57
CA LEU A 207 -6.16 8.55 -11.40
C LEU A 207 -6.64 9.27 -12.66
N ALA A 208 -7.67 8.75 -13.34
CA ALA A 208 -8.23 9.39 -14.54
C ALA A 208 -8.73 10.81 -14.26
N VAL A 209 -9.41 11.03 -13.13
CA VAL A 209 -9.86 12.36 -12.70
C VAL A 209 -8.68 13.26 -12.34
N ARG A 210 -7.67 12.74 -11.62
CA ARG A 210 -6.52 13.53 -11.17
C ARG A 210 -5.57 13.92 -12.30
N PHE A 211 -5.48 13.10 -13.35
CA PHE A 211 -4.69 13.39 -14.54
C PHE A 211 -5.43 14.19 -15.62
N ARG A 212 -6.74 14.45 -15.46
CA ARG A 212 -7.46 15.29 -16.41
C ARG A 212 -6.88 16.71 -16.39
N PRO A 213 -6.48 17.26 -17.55
CA PRO A 213 -6.11 18.66 -17.65
C PRO A 213 -7.33 19.49 -17.22
N TRP A 214 -7.15 20.39 -16.25
CA TRP A 214 -8.18 21.35 -15.90
C TRP A 214 -8.27 22.33 -17.08
N THR A 215 -9.15 22.07 -18.05
CA THR A 215 -9.50 23.07 -19.06
C THR A 215 -10.16 24.21 -18.31
N ARG A 216 -9.43 25.29 -18.09
CA ARG A 216 -10.02 26.57 -17.71
C ARG A 216 -11.02 26.90 -18.80
N ALA A 217 -12.32 26.75 -18.51
CA ALA A 217 -13.34 27.39 -19.31
C ALA A 217 -13.02 28.89 -19.25
N GLY A 218 -12.55 29.43 -20.37
CA GLY A 218 -12.23 30.84 -20.48
C GLY A 218 -13.45 31.66 -20.16
N THR A 219 -13.40 32.37 -19.04
CA THR A 219 -14.09 33.65 -18.89
C THR A 219 -13.43 34.63 -19.84
N GLU A 220 -14.10 34.90 -20.96
CA GLU A 220 -14.09 36.12 -21.79
C GLU A 220 -14.75 35.72 -23.12
N THR A 221 -16.00 36.09 -23.38
CA THR A 221 -16.32 37.40 -23.96
C THR A 221 -17.68 37.93 -23.46
N GLY A 222 -17.64 39.04 -22.71
CA GLY A 222 -18.76 39.97 -22.55
C GLY A 222 -18.48 41.24 -23.37
N PRO A 223 -19.50 41.91 -23.92
CA PRO A 223 -19.38 42.73 -25.14
C PRO A 223 -18.59 44.02 -24.94
N SER A 224 -17.83 44.40 -25.97
CA SER A 224 -17.20 45.73 -26.12
C SER A 224 -18.29 46.80 -26.22
N ALA A 225 -18.56 47.48 -25.11
CA ALA A 225 -19.41 48.66 -25.06
C ALA A 225 -18.63 49.92 -25.48
N ASP A 226 -18.14 49.94 -26.73
CA ASP A 226 -17.46 51.12 -27.32
C ASP A 226 -18.08 51.60 -28.66
N GLU A 227 -19.26 51.10 -29.02
CA GLU A 227 -20.06 51.63 -30.16
C GLU A 227 -21.31 52.42 -29.73
N ALA A 228 -21.20 53.19 -28.63
CA ALA A 228 -22.26 54.10 -28.19
C ALA A 228 -21.84 55.58 -28.18
N GLY A 229 -20.91 55.95 -29.06
CA GLY A 229 -20.25 57.26 -29.06
C GLY A 229 -20.09 57.94 -30.40
N GLU A 230 -20.92 57.64 -31.41
CA GLU A 230 -20.89 58.39 -32.68
C GLU A 230 -22.30 58.80 -33.12
N ALA A 231 -22.87 59.73 -32.36
CA ALA A 231 -23.95 60.60 -32.78
C ALA A 231 -23.76 61.98 -32.16
N SER A 232 -22.98 62.85 -32.83
CA SER A 232 -23.18 64.31 -32.93
C SER A 232 -21.89 64.99 -33.40
N ARG A 233 -21.81 65.32 -34.69
CA ARG A 233 -21.29 66.57 -35.26
C ARG A 233 -21.50 66.60 -36.77
#